data_AF-A0A941X434-F1
#
_entry.id   AF-A0A941X434-F1
#
_cell.length_a   1.000
_cell.length_b   1.000
_cell.length_c   1.000
_cell.angle_alpha   90.00
_cell.angle_beta   90.00
_cell.angle_gamma   90.00
#
_symmetry.space_group_name_H-M   'P 1'
#
loop_
_entity.id
_entity.type
_entity.pdbx_description
1 polymer ?
#
loop_
_entity_poly.entity_id
_entity_poly.type
_entity_poly.pdbx_seq_one_letter_code
_entity_poly.pdbx_strand_id
1 'polypeptide(L)'
;MAFTVNNATVAQKFYTWADWTGKYGDPILKKGEIGFYTLDESDKAFGKIGDGVTKFSELGTGFTIYSAEAISSLIEEMNYVGKEAIYITTETSEEQADQYMIRLKIDQSDKVLQQSANGLKTNMLLDLESSTGKLRLIGNAQGDRTVLSEIDLPLEQILNSTDFDTETHILTLVFNTTKGLQKVDVDLSDLADTYTAGQGLSLSSSGEFSVKKSAGSESFLTVDSSGIAVTGITAAISTAINTTLKVTTTGSGNVITGLSKSGATITATKGMEVYSKTEVNSQVSNAITTARGYTDALSASLADGLVIVCGIKD
;
A
#
# COMPACT_ATOMS: atom_id res chain seq x y z
N MET A 1 -72.28 -8.60 -3.91
CA MET A 1 -73.62 -9.03 -3.46
C MET A 1 -74.34 -9.62 -4.67
N ALA A 2 -74.58 -10.93 -4.69
CA ALA A 2 -75.36 -11.57 -5.75
C ALA A 2 -76.85 -11.35 -5.46
N PHE A 3 -77.55 -10.66 -6.37
CA PHE A 3 -79.00 -10.46 -6.28
C PHE A 3 -79.69 -11.65 -6.97
N THR A 4 -80.05 -12.67 -6.20
CA THR A 4 -80.81 -13.82 -6.72
C THR A 4 -82.29 -13.43 -6.81
N VAL A 5 -82.79 -13.17 -8.02
CA VAL A 5 -84.24 -13.02 -8.26
C VAL A 5 -84.85 -14.42 -8.26
N ASN A 6 -85.59 -14.73 -7.20
CA ASN A 6 -86.30 -16.01 -7.08
C ASN A 6 -87.37 -16.10 -8.18
N ASN A 7 -87.44 -17.29 -8.79
CA ASN A 7 -88.20 -17.63 -10.00
C ASN A 7 -89.73 -17.68 -9.78
N ALA A 8 -90.31 -16.64 -9.15
CA ALA A 8 -91.73 -16.40 -9.25
C ALA A 8 -92.00 -15.84 -10.65
N THR A 9 -92.93 -16.43 -11.39
CA THR A 9 -93.39 -15.97 -12.70
C THR A 9 -94.13 -14.63 -12.54
N VAL A 10 -93.39 -13.57 -12.18
CA VAL A 10 -93.85 -12.19 -12.29
C VAL A 10 -93.90 -11.95 -13.79
N ALA A 11 -95.08 -11.69 -14.33
CA ALA A 11 -95.25 -11.27 -15.72
C ALA A 11 -94.61 -9.89 -15.90
N GLN A 12 -93.28 -9.86 -16.01
CA GLN A 12 -92.51 -8.65 -16.26
C GLN A 12 -92.74 -8.28 -17.72
N LYS A 13 -93.34 -7.11 -17.92
CA LYS A 13 -93.70 -6.61 -19.25
C LYS A 13 -92.60 -5.67 -19.72
N PHE A 14 -91.98 -6.01 -20.85
CA PHE A 14 -90.96 -5.21 -21.53
C PHE A 14 -91.59 -4.60 -22.78
N TYR A 15 -91.85 -3.30 -22.76
CA TYR A 15 -92.44 -2.58 -23.89
C TYR A 15 -91.77 -1.21 -24.06
N THR A 16 -91.90 -0.60 -25.23
CA THR A 16 -91.48 0.80 -25.41
C THR A 16 -92.36 1.74 -24.58
N TRP A 17 -91.88 2.95 -24.29
CA TRP A 17 -92.72 3.98 -23.65
C TRP A 17 -93.99 4.28 -24.46
N ALA A 18 -93.87 4.31 -25.79
CA ALA A 18 -94.99 4.54 -26.70
C ALA A 18 -96.02 3.41 -26.63
N ASP A 19 -95.58 2.16 -26.51
CA ASP A 19 -96.48 1.03 -26.31
C ASP A 19 -97.22 1.12 -24.97
N TRP A 20 -96.51 1.43 -23.87
CA TRP A 20 -97.13 1.56 -22.55
C TRP A 20 -98.20 2.65 -22.50
N THR A 21 -97.88 3.84 -23.01
CA THR A 21 -98.76 5.02 -22.92
C THR A 21 -99.80 5.12 -24.04
N GLY A 22 -99.55 4.48 -25.19
CA GLY A 22 -100.45 4.44 -26.33
C GLY A 22 -101.19 3.11 -26.46
N LYS A 23 -100.48 2.07 -26.93
CA LYS A 23 -101.07 0.77 -27.31
C LYS A 23 -101.78 0.06 -26.15
N TYR A 24 -101.23 0.18 -24.95
CA TYR A 24 -101.77 -0.44 -23.73
C TYR A 24 -102.60 0.51 -22.86
N GLY A 25 -102.87 1.73 -23.35
CA GLY A 25 -103.80 2.67 -22.72
C GLY A 25 -103.36 3.21 -21.36
N ASP A 26 -102.04 3.28 -21.12
CA ASP A 26 -101.43 3.81 -19.91
C ASP A 26 -101.94 3.15 -18.61
N PRO A 27 -101.62 1.86 -18.39
CA PRO A 27 -102.24 1.05 -17.36
C PRO A 27 -101.80 1.44 -15.94
N ILE A 28 -102.67 1.15 -14.96
CA ILE A 28 -102.32 1.18 -13.53
C ILE A 28 -101.70 -0.17 -13.16
N LEU A 29 -100.43 -0.18 -12.80
CA LEU A 29 -99.72 -1.38 -12.35
C LEU A 29 -100.10 -1.71 -10.90
N LYS A 30 -100.15 -3.01 -10.55
CA LYS A 30 -100.43 -3.43 -9.17
C LYS A 30 -99.33 -2.94 -8.23
N LYS A 31 -99.65 -2.79 -6.94
CA LYS A 31 -98.67 -2.42 -5.93
C LYS A 31 -97.52 -3.42 -5.90
N GLY A 32 -96.30 -2.95 -6.16
CA GLY A 32 -95.08 -3.76 -6.23
C GLY A 32 -94.81 -4.44 -7.58
N GLU A 33 -95.69 -4.29 -8.57
CA GLU A 33 -95.45 -4.75 -9.94
C GLU A 33 -94.45 -3.83 -10.64
N ILE A 34 -93.47 -4.41 -11.33
CA ILE A 34 -92.45 -3.65 -12.05
C ILE A 34 -92.79 -3.65 -13.53
N GLY A 35 -92.95 -2.46 -14.10
CA GLY A 35 -93.03 -2.25 -15.54
C GLY A 35 -91.70 -1.76 -16.08
N PHE A 36 -91.17 -2.45 -17.08
CA PHE A 36 -89.94 -2.07 -17.76
C PHE A 36 -90.27 -1.34 -19.05
N TYR A 37 -89.58 -0.24 -19.31
CA TYR A 37 -89.71 0.48 -20.55
C TYR A 37 -88.39 0.97 -21.11
N THR A 38 -88.29 1.01 -22.43
CA THR A 38 -87.23 1.73 -23.15
C THR A 38 -87.83 2.99 -23.77
N LEU A 39 -87.03 4.04 -23.85
CA LEU A 39 -87.31 5.15 -24.75
C LEU A 39 -86.78 4.76 -26.13
N ASP A 40 -87.52 5.08 -27.19
CA ASP A 40 -87.10 4.75 -28.55
C ASP A 40 -85.67 5.29 -28.79
N GLU A 41 -84.79 4.43 -29.30
CA GLU A 41 -83.36 4.72 -29.57
C GLU A 41 -82.45 4.93 -28.34
N SER A 42 -82.86 4.55 -27.12
CA SER A 42 -81.97 4.61 -25.94
C SER A 42 -81.42 3.23 -25.55
N ASP A 43 -80.11 3.14 -25.30
CA ASP A 43 -79.44 1.96 -24.69
C ASP A 43 -79.76 1.77 -23.19
N LYS A 44 -80.78 2.50 -22.71
CA LYS A 44 -81.22 2.51 -21.32
C LYS A 44 -82.59 1.88 -21.21
N ALA A 45 -82.72 0.93 -20.30
CA ALA A 45 -84.02 0.46 -19.85
C ALA A 45 -84.34 1.10 -18.50
N PHE A 46 -85.61 1.43 -18.29
CA PHE A 46 -86.09 2.07 -17.08
C PHE A 46 -87.12 1.17 -16.42
N GLY A 47 -87.13 1.15 -15.09
CA GLY A 47 -88.13 0.45 -14.29
C GLY A 47 -88.99 1.44 -13.51
N LYS A 48 -90.31 1.29 -13.59
CA LYS A 48 -91.25 1.92 -12.65
C LYS A 48 -91.91 0.85 -11.78
N ILE A 49 -92.19 1.19 -10.53
CA ILE A 49 -92.85 0.29 -9.57
C ILE A 49 -94.28 0.80 -9.37
N GLY A 50 -95.26 -0.05 -9.64
CA GLY A 50 -96.67 0.24 -9.43
C GLY A 50 -96.99 0.46 -7.96
N ASP A 51 -97.87 1.41 -7.69
CA ASP A 51 -98.44 1.67 -6.36
C ASP A 51 -99.88 1.12 -6.22
N GLY A 52 -100.46 0.62 -7.32
CA GLY A 52 -101.82 0.10 -7.39
C GLY A 52 -102.90 1.13 -7.72
N VAL A 53 -102.55 2.42 -7.90
CA VAL A 53 -103.53 3.51 -8.09
C VAL A 53 -103.13 4.52 -9.18
N THR A 54 -101.84 4.74 -9.40
CA THR A 54 -101.31 5.74 -10.34
C THR A 54 -101.06 5.12 -11.72
N LYS A 55 -101.33 5.86 -12.78
CA LYS A 55 -101.04 5.41 -14.16
C LYS A 55 -99.55 5.29 -14.41
N PHE A 56 -99.15 4.39 -15.30
CA PHE A 56 -97.75 4.14 -15.61
C PHE A 56 -96.98 5.41 -16.03
N SER A 57 -97.62 6.29 -16.79
CA SER A 57 -97.01 7.54 -17.24
C SER A 57 -96.67 8.49 -16.08
N GLU A 58 -97.49 8.51 -15.04
CA GLU A 58 -97.42 9.40 -13.88
C GLU A 58 -96.55 8.85 -12.73
N LEU A 59 -96.26 7.54 -12.74
CA LEU A 59 -95.35 6.93 -11.76
C LEU A 59 -93.93 7.52 -11.88
N GLY A 60 -93.25 7.69 -10.75
CA GLY A 60 -91.83 8.04 -10.73
C GLY A 60 -90.95 6.93 -11.30
N THR A 61 -89.83 7.28 -11.93
CA THR A 61 -88.81 6.30 -12.33
C THR A 61 -88.15 5.72 -11.08
N GLY A 62 -88.28 4.41 -10.89
CA GLY A 62 -87.76 3.71 -9.71
C GLY A 62 -86.28 3.37 -9.84
N PHE A 63 -85.84 2.90 -11.00
CA PHE A 63 -84.45 2.61 -11.29
C PHE A 63 -84.14 2.67 -12.79
N THR A 64 -82.86 2.89 -13.11
CA THR A 64 -82.32 2.86 -14.48
C THR A 64 -81.42 1.66 -14.61
N ILE A 65 -81.58 0.91 -15.70
CA ILE A 65 -80.75 -0.23 -16.09
C ILE A 65 -79.89 0.21 -17.27
N TYR A 66 -78.58 0.12 -17.10
CA TYR A 66 -77.62 0.39 -18.14
C TYR A 66 -77.24 -0.92 -18.84
N SER A 67 -77.07 -0.88 -20.17
CA SER A 67 -76.45 -1.98 -20.90
C SER A 67 -75.01 -2.20 -20.42
N ALA A 68 -74.46 -3.40 -20.61
CA ALA A 68 -73.06 -3.67 -20.30
C ALA A 68 -72.12 -2.71 -21.05
N GLU A 69 -72.48 -2.35 -22.28
CA GLU A 69 -71.77 -1.37 -23.11
C GLU A 69 -71.86 0.05 -22.51
N ALA A 70 -73.03 0.47 -22.03
CA ALA A 70 -73.20 1.76 -21.37
C ALA A 70 -72.43 1.84 -20.03
N ILE A 71 -72.31 0.73 -19.30
CA ILE A 71 -71.47 0.64 -18.09
C ILE A 71 -69.99 0.73 -18.47
N SER A 72 -69.57 0.04 -19.54
CA SER A 72 -68.19 0.09 -20.05
C SER A 72 -67.81 1.51 -20.46
N SER A 73 -68.70 2.22 -21.18
CA SER A 73 -68.51 3.62 -21.55
C SER A 73 -68.41 4.56 -20.34
N LEU A 74 -69.19 4.29 -19.27
CA LEU A 74 -69.13 5.09 -18.04
C LEU A 74 -67.79 4.92 -17.28
N ILE A 75 -67.19 3.74 -17.38
CA ILE A 75 -65.88 3.43 -16.80
C ILE A 75 -64.75 4.04 -17.67
N GLU A 76 -64.89 4.02 -19.00
CA GLU A 76 -63.94 4.68 -19.92
C GLU A 76 -63.94 6.21 -19.76
N GLU A 77 -65.06 6.81 -19.36
CA GLU A 77 -65.17 8.25 -19.09
C GLU A 77 -64.53 8.72 -17.77
N MET A 78 -64.03 7.81 -16.92
CA MET A 78 -63.23 8.18 -15.75
C MET A 78 -61.83 8.68 -16.16
N ASN A 79 -61.77 9.83 -16.81
CA ASN A 79 -60.56 10.59 -17.10
C ASN A 79 -59.97 11.13 -15.80
N TYR A 80 -59.09 10.37 -15.16
CA TYR A 80 -58.24 10.92 -14.10
C TYR A 80 -56.99 11.57 -14.70
N VAL A 81 -56.55 12.66 -14.07
CA VAL A 81 -55.28 13.33 -14.41
C VAL A 81 -54.14 12.34 -14.11
N GLY A 82 -53.39 11.93 -15.13
CA GLY A 82 -52.28 10.98 -15.00
C GLY A 82 -52.51 9.61 -15.62
N LYS A 83 -53.62 9.37 -16.33
CA LYS A 83 -53.88 8.09 -17.02
C LYS A 83 -52.78 7.65 -17.99
N GLU A 84 -52.07 8.63 -18.58
CA GLU A 84 -50.95 8.37 -19.48
C GLU A 84 -49.63 8.12 -18.74
N ALA A 85 -49.55 8.36 -17.42
CA ALA A 85 -48.32 8.20 -16.63
C ALA A 85 -48.12 6.77 -16.13
N ILE A 86 -49.13 5.91 -16.25
CA ILE A 86 -49.10 4.53 -15.77
C ILE A 86 -49.60 3.55 -16.84
N TYR A 87 -49.11 2.32 -16.77
CA TYR A 87 -49.70 1.18 -17.48
C TYR A 87 -50.21 0.17 -16.48
N ILE A 88 -51.39 -0.36 -16.76
CA ILE A 88 -51.97 -1.48 -16.01
C ILE A 88 -51.85 -2.71 -16.90
N THR A 89 -51.10 -3.71 -16.44
CA THR A 89 -50.90 -4.97 -17.17
C THR A 89 -51.26 -6.13 -16.27
N THR A 90 -51.84 -7.20 -16.83
CA THR A 90 -52.06 -8.45 -16.09
C THR A 90 -50.78 -9.28 -16.10
N GLU A 91 -50.36 -9.78 -14.95
CA GLU A 91 -49.22 -10.68 -14.87
C GLU A 91 -49.61 -12.06 -15.40
N THR A 92 -48.99 -12.48 -16.51
CA THR A 92 -49.24 -13.78 -17.14
C THR A 92 -48.31 -14.82 -16.53
N SER A 93 -48.57 -15.20 -15.27
CA SER A 93 -47.97 -16.39 -14.67
C SER A 93 -49.06 -17.38 -14.27
N GLU A 94 -48.79 -18.67 -14.44
CA GLU A 94 -49.75 -19.77 -14.19
C GLU A 94 -50.20 -19.85 -12.71
N GLU A 95 -49.52 -19.16 -11.78
CA GLU A 95 -49.83 -19.15 -10.35
C GLU A 95 -50.59 -17.90 -9.85
N GLN A 96 -50.69 -16.82 -10.64
CA GLN A 96 -51.27 -15.54 -10.19
C GLN A 96 -52.15 -14.86 -11.25
N ALA A 97 -53.01 -15.63 -11.91
CA ALA A 97 -53.77 -15.21 -13.10
C ALA A 97 -54.72 -13.99 -12.95
N ASP A 98 -54.82 -13.36 -11.78
CA ASP A 98 -55.77 -12.25 -11.52
C ASP A 98 -55.13 -11.00 -10.87
N GLN A 99 -53.80 -10.85 -10.91
CA GLN A 99 -53.14 -9.65 -10.38
C GLN A 99 -52.88 -8.59 -11.47
N TYR A 100 -53.42 -7.39 -11.24
CA TYR A 100 -53.12 -6.21 -12.03
C TYR A 100 -51.85 -5.53 -11.52
N MET A 101 -50.83 -5.47 -12.36
CA MET A 101 -49.60 -4.74 -12.10
C MET A 101 -49.76 -3.31 -12.60
N ILE A 102 -49.61 -2.35 -11.69
CA ILE A 102 -49.54 -0.92 -12.01
C ILE A 102 -48.06 -0.54 -12.13
N ARG A 103 -47.66 -0.08 -13.32
CA ARG A 103 -46.30 0.37 -13.62
C ARG A 103 -46.30 1.82 -14.04
N LEU A 104 -45.18 2.50 -13.83
CA LEU A 104 -45.00 3.85 -14.37
C LEU A 104 -44.62 3.72 -15.85
N LYS A 105 -45.18 4.59 -16.69
CA LYS A 105 -44.72 4.76 -18.07
C LYS A 105 -43.39 5.50 -18.05
N ILE A 106 -42.30 4.73 -18.03
CA ILE A 106 -40.95 5.24 -18.24
C ILE A 106 -40.66 5.14 -19.74
N ASP A 107 -40.13 6.21 -20.32
CA ASP A 107 -39.70 6.20 -21.71
C ASP A 107 -38.62 5.12 -21.88
N GLN A 108 -38.74 4.28 -22.91
CA GLN A 108 -37.73 3.24 -23.19
C GLN A 108 -36.37 3.85 -23.52
N SER A 109 -36.31 5.13 -23.89
CA SER A 109 -35.10 5.91 -24.10
C SER A 109 -34.58 6.62 -22.84
N ASP A 110 -35.26 6.51 -21.68
CA ASP A 110 -34.75 7.03 -20.42
C ASP A 110 -33.44 6.32 -20.04
N LYS A 111 -32.41 7.11 -19.77
CA LYS A 111 -31.05 6.63 -19.56
C LYS A 111 -30.67 6.53 -18.07
N VAL A 112 -31.54 6.95 -17.16
CA VAL A 112 -31.25 7.11 -15.73
C VAL A 112 -32.15 6.22 -14.88
N LEU A 113 -33.45 6.23 -15.17
CA LEU A 113 -34.45 5.54 -14.37
C LEU A 113 -34.78 4.17 -14.95
N GLN A 114 -34.85 3.19 -14.07
CA GLN A 114 -35.41 1.88 -14.37
C GLN A 114 -36.46 1.51 -13.33
N GLN A 115 -37.43 0.71 -13.76
CA GLN A 115 -38.41 0.10 -12.86
C GLN A 115 -38.20 -1.41 -12.81
N SER A 116 -38.22 -1.96 -11.59
CA SER A 116 -38.16 -3.40 -11.31
C SER A 116 -39.32 -3.80 -10.38
N ALA A 117 -39.44 -5.10 -10.08
CA ALA A 117 -40.41 -5.59 -9.10
C ALA A 117 -40.23 -4.97 -7.70
N ASN A 118 -39.03 -4.48 -7.37
CA ASN A 118 -38.71 -3.86 -6.08
C ASN A 118 -38.84 -2.32 -6.09
N GLY A 119 -39.38 -1.74 -7.16
CA GLY A 119 -39.58 -0.29 -7.31
C GLY A 119 -38.64 0.37 -8.33
N LEU A 120 -38.51 1.70 -8.22
CA LEU A 120 -37.64 2.52 -9.07
C LEU A 120 -36.18 2.43 -8.62
N LYS A 121 -35.28 2.34 -9.59
CA LYS A 121 -33.85 2.34 -9.38
C LYS A 121 -33.19 3.36 -10.31
N THR A 122 -32.20 4.06 -9.78
CA THR A 122 -31.24 4.84 -10.56
C THR A 122 -29.84 4.35 -10.25
N ASN A 123 -29.01 4.25 -11.29
CA ASN A 123 -27.59 3.96 -11.18
C ASN A 123 -26.86 5.00 -12.01
N MET A 124 -26.02 5.81 -11.36
CA MET A 124 -25.09 6.72 -12.01
C MET A 124 -23.67 6.34 -11.62
N LEU A 125 -22.80 6.22 -12.63
CA LEU A 125 -21.40 5.87 -12.45
C LEU A 125 -20.52 6.87 -13.19
N LEU A 126 -19.40 7.25 -12.59
CA LEU A 126 -18.35 8.02 -13.24
C LEU A 126 -17.25 7.04 -13.67
N ASP A 127 -16.94 7.01 -14.96
CA ASP A 127 -15.95 6.12 -15.58
C ASP A 127 -14.84 6.95 -16.20
N LEU A 128 -13.58 6.69 -15.84
CA LEU A 128 -12.41 7.30 -16.45
C LEU A 128 -11.72 6.26 -17.35
N GLU A 129 -11.81 6.46 -18.66
CA GLU A 129 -11.06 5.69 -19.64
C GLU A 129 -9.64 6.27 -19.75
N SER A 130 -8.72 5.75 -18.94
CA SER A 130 -7.35 6.27 -18.81
C SER A 130 -6.53 6.23 -20.10
N SER A 131 -6.82 5.31 -21.01
CA SER A 131 -6.18 5.19 -22.33
C SER A 131 -6.51 6.36 -23.26
N THR A 132 -7.70 6.96 -23.13
CA THR A 132 -8.18 8.03 -24.02
C THR A 132 -8.39 9.35 -23.28
N GLY A 133 -8.32 9.37 -21.95
CA GLY A 133 -8.57 10.57 -21.14
C GLY A 133 -10.05 10.94 -21.06
N LYS A 134 -10.95 10.02 -21.40
CA LYS A 134 -12.38 10.30 -21.44
C LYS A 134 -12.98 10.08 -20.06
N LEU A 135 -13.57 11.12 -19.50
CA LEU A 135 -14.38 11.02 -18.30
C LEU A 135 -15.85 10.96 -18.71
N ARG A 136 -16.52 9.84 -18.43
CA ARG A 136 -17.90 9.59 -18.79
C ARG A 136 -18.80 9.53 -17.56
N LEU A 137 -19.95 10.18 -17.65
CA LEU A 137 -21.08 9.93 -16.76
C LEU A 137 -21.99 8.88 -17.40
N ILE A 138 -22.16 7.74 -16.74
CA ILE A 138 -22.89 6.59 -17.24
C ILE A 138 -24.16 6.40 -16.41
N GLY A 139 -25.29 6.24 -17.09
CA GLY A 139 -26.59 5.93 -16.51
C GLY A 139 -27.00 4.49 -16.80
N ASN A 140 -27.87 3.95 -15.95
CA ASN A 140 -28.49 2.63 -16.11
C ASN A 140 -27.47 1.49 -16.41
N ALA A 141 -26.71 1.11 -15.38
CA ALA A 141 -25.69 0.07 -15.47
C ALA A 141 -26.28 -1.37 -15.43
N GLN A 142 -27.07 -1.77 -16.43
CA GLN A 142 -27.36 -3.18 -16.71
C GLN A 142 -27.00 -3.52 -18.16
N GLY A 143 -25.88 -4.25 -18.34
CA GLY A 143 -25.48 -4.85 -19.61
C GLY A 143 -24.83 -3.89 -20.60
N ASP A 144 -25.49 -2.78 -20.92
CA ASP A 144 -25.00 -1.75 -21.85
C ASP A 144 -24.84 -0.40 -21.13
N ARG A 145 -23.59 0.03 -20.98
CA ARG A 145 -23.22 1.30 -20.33
C ARG A 145 -23.74 2.47 -21.17
N THR A 146 -24.86 3.07 -20.77
CA THR A 146 -25.43 4.21 -21.50
C THR A 146 -24.73 5.50 -21.07
N VAL A 147 -24.01 6.15 -22.00
CA VAL A 147 -23.34 7.43 -21.73
C VAL A 147 -24.37 8.57 -21.69
N LEU A 148 -24.40 9.29 -20.57
CA LEU A 148 -25.20 10.49 -20.35
C LEU A 148 -24.44 11.75 -20.77
N SER A 149 -23.15 11.79 -20.45
CA SER A 149 -22.25 12.90 -20.78
C SER A 149 -20.81 12.39 -20.87
N GLU A 150 -20.01 13.03 -21.70
CA GLU A 150 -18.60 12.75 -21.89
C GLU A 150 -17.85 14.08 -21.97
N ILE A 151 -16.72 14.15 -21.27
CA ILE A 151 -15.73 15.19 -21.49
C ILE A 151 -14.39 14.54 -21.82
N ASP A 152 -13.68 15.14 -22.77
CA ASP A 152 -12.28 14.82 -23.03
C ASP A 152 -11.42 15.62 -22.06
N LEU A 153 -10.74 14.94 -21.13
CA LEU A 153 -9.72 15.58 -20.33
C LEU A 153 -8.48 15.77 -21.22
N PRO A 154 -7.88 16.97 -21.25
CA PRO A 154 -6.64 17.17 -21.98
C PRO A 154 -5.54 16.34 -21.31
N LEU A 155 -5.26 15.16 -21.89
CA LEU A 155 -4.07 14.37 -21.59
C LEU A 155 -2.80 14.95 -22.23
N GLU A 156 -2.96 16.05 -22.98
CA GLU A 156 -1.88 16.69 -23.70
C GLU A 156 -0.79 17.15 -22.72
N GLN A 157 0.46 16.79 -23.03
CA GLN A 157 1.67 17.24 -22.35
C GLN A 157 1.93 16.64 -20.96
N ILE A 158 1.26 15.54 -20.61
CA ILE A 158 1.67 14.75 -19.44
C ILE A 158 2.87 13.88 -19.83
N LEU A 159 3.91 13.91 -19.00
CA LEU A 159 5.06 13.02 -19.09
C LEU A 159 4.60 11.56 -18.90
N ASN A 160 4.84 10.73 -19.90
CA ASN A 160 4.46 9.32 -19.92
C ASN A 160 5.55 8.45 -19.28
N SER A 161 6.82 8.65 -19.66
CA SER A 161 7.95 7.88 -19.15
C SER A 161 9.27 8.63 -19.30
N THR A 162 10.29 8.16 -18.58
CA THR A 162 11.67 8.63 -18.67
C THR A 162 12.62 7.46 -18.72
N ASP A 163 13.69 7.57 -19.51
CA ASP A 163 14.76 6.56 -19.58
C ASP A 163 16.12 7.26 -19.68
N PHE A 164 17.13 6.78 -18.95
CA PHE A 164 18.47 7.35 -18.96
C PHE A 164 19.46 6.29 -19.44
N ASP A 165 20.15 6.58 -20.53
CA ASP A 165 21.21 5.74 -21.06
C ASP A 165 22.55 6.16 -20.43
N THR A 166 23.15 5.25 -19.66
CA THR A 166 24.43 5.50 -18.98
C THR A 166 25.65 5.52 -19.91
N GLU A 167 25.54 4.97 -21.12
CA GLU A 167 26.61 4.95 -22.11
C GLU A 167 26.60 6.22 -22.96
N THR A 168 25.42 6.65 -23.42
CA THR A 168 25.26 7.87 -24.23
C THR A 168 24.96 9.13 -23.43
N HIS A 169 24.64 9.01 -22.14
CA HIS A 169 24.22 10.09 -21.23
C HIS A 169 22.99 10.87 -21.71
N ILE A 170 22.11 10.24 -22.48
CA ILE A 170 20.88 10.85 -22.97
C ILE A 170 19.72 10.48 -22.04
N LEU A 171 19.03 11.50 -21.51
CA LEU A 171 17.73 11.35 -20.85
C LEU A 171 16.61 11.49 -21.88
N THR A 172 15.92 10.39 -22.17
CA THR A 172 14.76 10.37 -23.06
C THR A 172 13.49 10.64 -22.25
N LEU A 173 12.77 11.72 -22.57
CA LEU A 173 11.46 12.05 -22.03
C LEU A 173 10.38 11.71 -23.07
N VAL A 174 9.40 10.90 -22.69
CA VAL A 174 8.26 10.56 -23.57
C VAL A 174 7.02 11.29 -23.08
N PHE A 175 6.42 12.12 -23.93
CA PHE A 175 5.20 12.86 -23.63
C PHE A 175 4.01 12.28 -24.38
N ASN A 176 2.85 12.24 -23.73
CA ASN A 176 1.60 12.01 -24.43
C ASN A 176 1.13 13.32 -25.09
N THR A 177 0.96 13.33 -26.40
CA THR A 177 0.54 14.54 -27.15
C THR A 177 -0.58 14.20 -28.14
N THR A 178 -1.21 15.21 -28.72
CA THR A 178 -2.22 15.05 -29.79
C THR A 178 -1.69 14.35 -31.05
N LYS A 179 -0.36 14.33 -31.23
CA LYS A 179 0.31 13.63 -32.33
C LYS A 179 0.77 12.22 -31.94
N GLY A 180 0.27 11.69 -30.81
CA GLY A 180 0.74 10.45 -30.19
C GLY A 180 1.93 10.68 -29.26
N LEU A 181 2.66 9.61 -28.94
CA LEU A 181 3.86 9.67 -28.10
C LEU A 181 4.95 10.46 -28.80
N GLN A 182 5.44 11.51 -28.16
CA GLN A 182 6.55 12.34 -28.67
C GLN A 182 7.75 12.20 -27.73
N LYS A 183 8.95 12.11 -28.31
CA LYS A 183 10.20 11.98 -27.58
C LYS A 183 10.95 13.31 -27.55
N VAL A 184 11.52 13.64 -26.41
CA VAL A 184 12.48 14.72 -26.22
C VAL A 184 13.73 14.12 -25.61
N ASP A 185 14.83 14.20 -26.33
CA ASP A 185 16.12 13.71 -25.88
C ASP A 185 16.89 14.88 -25.27
N VAL A 186 17.30 14.73 -24.02
CA VAL A 186 18.11 15.70 -23.30
C VAL A 186 19.52 15.13 -23.18
N ASP A 187 20.45 15.75 -23.88
CA ASP A 187 21.87 15.40 -23.81
C ASP A 187 22.47 15.94 -22.49
N LEU A 188 22.92 15.02 -21.64
CA LEU A 188 23.57 15.33 -20.37
C LEU A 188 25.07 15.01 -20.40
N SER A 189 25.65 14.73 -21.56
CA SER A 189 27.07 14.38 -21.72
C SER A 189 28.01 15.44 -21.15
N ASP A 190 27.66 16.73 -21.31
CA ASP A 190 28.44 17.85 -20.78
C ASP A 190 28.31 18.02 -19.25
N LEU A 191 27.28 17.43 -18.63
CA LEU A 191 27.12 17.40 -17.17
C LEU A 191 27.72 16.14 -16.55
N ALA A 192 27.84 15.05 -17.33
CA ALA A 192 28.31 13.75 -16.90
C ALA A 192 29.80 13.58 -17.21
N ASP A 193 30.68 14.05 -16.32
CA ASP A 193 32.10 13.72 -16.40
C ASP A 193 32.29 12.21 -16.13
N THR A 194 32.55 11.44 -17.20
CA THR A 194 32.87 10.01 -17.07
C THR A 194 34.37 9.84 -16.85
N TYR A 195 34.78 9.57 -15.62
CA TYR A 195 36.17 9.21 -15.31
C TYR A 195 36.35 7.69 -15.41
N THR A 196 37.09 7.22 -16.42
CA THR A 196 37.56 5.84 -16.45
C THR A 196 38.74 5.69 -15.49
N ALA A 197 38.48 5.10 -14.32
CA ALA A 197 39.54 4.71 -13.41
C ALA A 197 40.44 3.65 -14.05
N GLY A 198 41.76 3.87 -14.01
CA GLY A 198 42.75 2.84 -14.34
C GLY A 198 42.88 1.77 -13.24
N GLN A 199 43.94 0.96 -13.29
CA GLN A 199 44.10 -0.25 -12.47
C GLN A 199 44.38 -0.05 -10.96
N GLY A 200 44.20 1.16 -10.41
CA GLY A 200 44.55 1.50 -9.02
C GLY A 200 43.37 1.90 -8.13
N LEU A 201 42.21 2.17 -8.71
CA LEU A 201 41.01 2.59 -7.98
C LEU A 201 39.89 1.56 -8.17
N SER A 202 39.04 1.45 -7.17
CA SER A 202 37.84 0.60 -7.21
C SER A 202 36.65 1.44 -6.80
N LEU A 203 35.60 1.39 -7.60
CA LEU A 203 34.29 1.96 -7.27
C LEU A 203 33.35 0.82 -6.89
N SER A 204 32.80 0.86 -5.69
CA SER A 204 31.80 -0.13 -5.26
C SER A 204 30.44 0.15 -5.91
N SER A 205 29.55 -0.83 -5.90
CA SER A 205 28.17 -0.66 -6.39
C SER A 205 27.35 0.36 -5.60
N SER A 206 27.78 0.73 -4.39
CA SER A 206 27.16 1.79 -3.58
C SER A 206 27.76 3.18 -3.84
N GLY A 207 28.70 3.30 -4.79
CA GLY A 207 29.34 4.57 -5.14
C GLY A 207 30.55 4.94 -4.28
N GLU A 208 31.11 4.01 -3.51
CA GLU A 208 32.30 4.28 -2.68
C GLU A 208 33.58 4.08 -3.49
N PHE A 209 34.43 5.12 -3.54
CA PHE A 209 35.75 5.05 -4.15
C PHE A 209 36.79 4.57 -3.14
N SER A 210 37.64 3.63 -3.56
CA SER A 210 38.73 3.08 -2.77
C SER A 210 39.99 2.83 -3.61
N VAL A 211 41.14 2.73 -2.95
CA VAL A 211 42.40 2.34 -3.60
C VAL A 211 42.55 0.82 -3.57
N LYS A 212 42.91 0.22 -4.69
CA LYS A 212 43.14 -1.21 -4.80
C LYS A 212 44.56 -1.56 -4.32
N LYS A 213 44.66 -2.33 -3.23
CA LYS A 213 45.93 -2.98 -2.85
C LYS A 213 46.09 -4.28 -3.66
N SER A 214 47.22 -4.45 -4.35
CA SER A 214 47.50 -5.65 -5.12
C SER A 214 47.70 -6.86 -4.19
N ALA A 215 47.28 -8.06 -4.64
CA ALA A 215 47.40 -9.29 -3.86
C ALA A 215 48.87 -9.69 -3.55
N GLY A 216 49.85 -9.13 -4.26
CA GLY A 216 51.28 -9.31 -4.01
C GLY A 216 51.95 -8.11 -3.34
N SER A 217 51.20 -7.10 -2.90
CA SER A 217 51.79 -5.96 -2.22
C SER A 217 52.42 -6.39 -0.89
N GLU A 218 53.62 -5.88 -0.66
CA GLU A 218 54.35 -6.05 0.59
C GLU A 218 53.50 -5.69 1.82
N SER A 219 53.77 -6.36 2.93
CA SER A 219 52.99 -6.19 4.17
C SER A 219 53.08 -4.78 4.76
N PHE A 220 54.17 -4.05 4.45
CA PHE A 220 54.38 -2.69 4.92
C PHE A 220 53.53 -1.63 4.20
N LEU A 221 52.94 -1.94 3.04
CA LEU A 221 51.98 -1.04 2.38
C LEU A 221 50.58 -1.33 2.92
N THR A 222 49.94 -0.37 3.57
CA THR A 222 48.56 -0.50 4.06
C THR A 222 47.64 0.46 3.32
N VAL A 223 46.41 0.01 3.08
CA VAL A 223 45.31 0.82 2.55
C VAL A 223 44.13 0.59 3.48
N ASP A 224 43.70 1.64 4.18
CA ASP A 224 42.58 1.61 5.12
C ASP A 224 41.76 2.91 5.05
N SER A 225 40.82 3.10 5.99
CA SER A 225 39.93 4.28 6.04
C SER A 225 40.67 5.61 6.21
N SER A 226 41.93 5.59 6.64
CA SER A 226 42.79 6.78 6.79
C SER A 226 43.63 7.05 5.54
N GLY A 227 43.55 6.19 4.52
CA GLY A 227 44.26 6.31 3.24
C GLY A 227 45.38 5.30 3.06
N ILE A 228 46.41 5.70 2.33
CA ILE A 228 47.60 4.88 2.03
C ILE A 228 48.69 5.19 3.04
N ALA A 229 49.25 4.16 3.67
CA ALA A 229 50.37 4.32 4.59
C ALA A 229 51.46 3.27 4.33
N VAL A 230 52.68 3.63 4.72
CA VAL A 230 53.82 2.70 4.78
C VAL A 230 54.21 2.54 6.25
N THR A 231 54.04 1.33 6.78
CA THR A 231 54.21 1.02 8.20
C THR A 231 55.16 -0.15 8.42
N GLY A 232 55.78 -0.25 9.60
CA GLY A 232 56.61 -1.40 9.98
C GLY A 232 58.05 -1.43 9.45
N ILE A 233 58.41 -0.61 8.45
CA ILE A 233 59.79 -0.57 7.89
C ILE A 233 60.82 -0.20 8.96
N THR A 234 60.59 0.84 9.75
CA THR A 234 61.52 1.28 10.79
C THR A 234 61.78 0.19 11.85
N ALA A 235 60.74 -0.57 12.21
CA ALA A 235 60.86 -1.68 13.14
C ALA A 235 61.65 -2.85 12.52
N ALA A 236 61.37 -3.20 11.26
CA ALA A 236 62.09 -4.24 10.54
C ALA A 236 63.59 -3.92 10.41
N ILE A 237 63.93 -2.67 10.07
CA ILE A 237 65.32 -2.18 10.03
C ILE A 237 65.98 -2.32 11.41
N SER A 238 65.30 -1.88 12.48
CA SER A 238 65.85 -1.95 13.84
C SER A 238 66.13 -3.39 14.28
N THR A 239 65.23 -4.33 13.97
CA THR A 239 65.44 -5.75 14.25
C THR A 239 66.60 -6.33 13.46
N ALA A 240 66.73 -5.99 12.17
CA ALA A 240 67.85 -6.44 11.35
C ALA A 240 69.20 -5.94 11.89
N ILE A 241 69.28 -4.68 12.33
CA ILE A 241 70.49 -4.11 12.94
C ILE A 241 70.88 -4.90 14.21
N ASN A 242 69.92 -5.16 15.10
CA ASN A 242 70.18 -5.84 16.37
C ASN A 242 70.52 -7.34 16.23
N THR A 243 70.15 -7.97 15.11
CA THR A 243 70.45 -9.38 14.84
C THR A 243 71.77 -9.60 14.09
N THR A 244 72.34 -8.55 13.50
CA THR A 244 73.55 -8.68 12.68
C THR A 244 74.81 -8.99 13.53
N LEU A 245 74.88 -8.50 14.78
CA LEU A 245 75.97 -8.82 15.70
C LEU A 245 75.47 -8.90 17.16
N LYS A 246 75.46 -10.11 17.72
CA LYS A 246 75.15 -10.35 19.15
C LYS A 246 76.45 -10.36 19.94
N VAL A 247 76.59 -9.51 20.95
CA VAL A 247 77.72 -9.56 21.90
C VAL A 247 77.28 -10.29 23.16
N THR A 248 77.98 -11.36 23.51
CA THR A 248 77.80 -12.07 24.79
C THR A 248 79.09 -12.02 25.59
N THR A 249 78.98 -12.11 26.92
CA THR A 249 80.15 -12.19 27.80
C THR A 249 80.18 -13.50 28.54
N THR A 250 81.35 -14.09 28.72
CA THR A 250 81.57 -15.30 29.52
C THR A 250 82.75 -15.12 30.48
N GLY A 251 82.89 -15.98 31.48
CA GLY A 251 83.95 -15.88 32.50
C GLY A 251 83.65 -14.88 33.63
N SER A 252 84.61 -14.71 34.53
CA SER A 252 84.54 -13.83 35.70
C SER A 252 85.53 -12.66 35.59
N GLY A 253 85.35 -11.62 36.40
CA GLY A 253 86.15 -10.41 36.38
C GLY A 253 85.55 -9.25 35.58
N ASN A 254 86.32 -8.19 35.40
CA ASN A 254 85.87 -6.93 34.77
C ASN A 254 86.68 -6.52 33.53
N VAL A 255 87.76 -7.24 33.20
CA VAL A 255 88.55 -7.00 31.98
C VAL A 255 88.30 -8.10 30.94
N ILE A 256 88.10 -7.69 29.69
CA ILE A 256 88.03 -8.61 28.55
C ILE A 256 89.45 -9.07 28.20
N THR A 257 89.69 -10.37 28.29
CA THR A 257 90.98 -11.01 28.00
C THR A 257 90.98 -11.75 26.67
N GLY A 258 89.82 -11.96 26.07
CA GLY A 258 89.70 -12.62 24.78
C GLY A 258 88.44 -12.21 24.03
N LEU A 259 88.56 -12.15 22.71
CA LEU A 259 87.44 -11.97 21.79
C LEU A 259 87.45 -13.13 20.81
N SER A 260 86.31 -13.77 20.64
CA SER A 260 86.10 -14.79 19.62
C SER A 260 84.81 -14.52 18.87
N LYS A 261 84.79 -14.86 17.59
CA LYS A 261 83.61 -14.74 16.73
C LYS A 261 83.19 -16.12 16.25
N SER A 262 81.90 -16.42 16.39
CA SER A 262 81.27 -17.59 15.77
C SER A 262 79.95 -17.16 15.15
N GLY A 263 79.88 -17.24 13.81
CA GLY A 263 78.77 -16.67 13.04
C GLY A 263 78.53 -15.19 13.36
N ALA A 264 77.29 -14.84 13.74
CA ALA A 264 76.89 -13.49 14.13
C ALA A 264 77.16 -13.15 15.60
N THR A 265 77.74 -14.05 16.40
CA THR A 265 78.00 -13.81 17.82
C THR A 265 79.47 -13.48 18.07
N ILE A 266 79.72 -12.40 18.82
CA ILE A 266 81.02 -12.08 19.40
C ILE A 266 80.95 -12.46 20.88
N THR A 267 81.80 -13.38 21.31
CA THR A 267 81.94 -13.74 22.72
C THR A 267 83.15 -13.01 23.29
N ALA A 268 82.90 -12.12 24.25
CA ALA A 268 83.91 -11.46 25.06
C ALA A 268 84.17 -12.26 26.34
N THR A 269 85.35 -12.88 26.43
CA THR A 269 85.77 -13.62 27.61
C THR A 269 86.38 -12.66 28.63
N LYS A 270 85.82 -12.65 29.83
CA LYS A 270 86.36 -11.97 31.00
C LYS A 270 87.25 -12.94 31.77
N GLY A 271 88.36 -12.44 32.29
CA GLY A 271 89.29 -13.31 33.03
C GLY A 271 90.18 -12.61 34.05
N MET A 272 90.10 -11.29 34.21
CA MET A 272 90.87 -10.57 35.23
C MET A 272 89.99 -9.61 36.00
N GLU A 273 90.25 -9.52 37.31
CA GLU A 273 89.73 -8.46 38.18
C GLU A 273 90.80 -7.39 38.35
N VAL A 274 90.51 -6.20 37.86
CA VAL A 274 91.30 -5.00 38.13
C VAL A 274 90.50 -4.12 39.08
N TYR A 275 91.00 -3.97 40.30
CA TYR A 275 90.41 -3.08 41.29
C TYR A 275 90.77 -1.63 40.99
N SER A 276 89.81 -0.73 41.21
CA SER A 276 90.06 0.70 41.21
C SER A 276 91.03 1.09 42.33
N LYS A 277 91.69 2.24 42.19
CA LYS A 277 92.55 2.81 43.24
C LYS A 277 91.83 2.90 44.59
N THR A 278 90.54 3.23 44.59
CA THR A 278 89.72 3.32 45.80
C THR A 278 89.53 1.95 46.46
N GLU A 279 89.24 0.91 45.67
CA GLU A 279 89.08 -0.47 46.18
C GLU A 279 90.40 -1.01 46.73
N VAL A 280 91.52 -0.81 46.03
CA VAL A 280 92.86 -1.17 46.53
C VAL A 280 93.16 -0.43 47.83
N ASN A 281 92.95 0.87 47.87
CA ASN A 281 93.17 1.67 49.07
C ASN A 281 92.29 1.21 50.24
N SER A 282 91.04 0.83 49.98
CA SER A 282 90.13 0.30 50.99
C SER A 282 90.63 -1.05 51.53
N GLN A 283 91.03 -1.98 50.66
CA GLN A 283 91.58 -3.27 51.09
C GLN A 283 92.87 -3.11 51.89
N VAL A 284 93.79 -2.25 51.44
CA VAL A 284 95.04 -1.95 52.15
C VAL A 284 94.75 -1.29 53.49
N SER A 285 93.83 -0.32 53.55
CA SER A 285 93.44 0.35 54.79
C SER A 285 92.81 -0.61 55.79
N ASN A 286 91.99 -1.56 55.32
CA ASN A 286 91.41 -2.61 56.15
C ASN A 286 92.52 -3.53 56.69
N ALA A 287 93.44 -3.99 55.84
CA ALA A 287 94.56 -4.83 56.26
C ALA A 287 95.46 -4.11 57.29
N ILE A 288 95.76 -2.83 57.10
CA ILE A 288 96.52 -2.00 58.06
C ILE A 288 95.77 -1.90 59.39
N THR A 289 94.45 -1.65 59.35
CA THR A 289 93.62 -1.57 60.56
C THR A 289 93.65 -2.90 61.33
N THR A 290 93.50 -4.03 60.64
CA THR A 290 93.57 -5.36 61.24
C THR A 290 94.95 -5.63 61.85
N ALA A 291 96.04 -5.32 61.13
CA ALA A 291 97.40 -5.51 61.63
C ALA A 291 97.71 -4.64 62.86
N ARG A 292 97.21 -3.40 62.88
CA ARG A 292 97.28 -2.54 64.06
C ARG A 292 96.53 -3.15 65.24
N GLY A 293 95.31 -3.64 65.02
CA GLY A 293 94.54 -4.33 66.06
C GLY A 293 95.30 -5.49 66.70
N TYR A 294 95.99 -6.32 65.89
CA TYR A 294 96.84 -7.39 66.43
C TYR A 294 98.07 -6.86 67.17
N THR A 295 98.69 -5.78 66.70
CA THR A 295 99.86 -5.17 67.36
C THR A 295 99.47 -4.58 68.71
N ASP A 296 98.36 -3.85 68.77
CA ASP A 296 97.84 -3.25 70.00
C ASP A 296 97.48 -4.35 71.02
N ALA A 297 96.85 -5.44 70.57
CA ALA A 297 96.55 -6.60 71.41
C ALA A 297 97.83 -7.27 71.96
N LEU A 298 98.87 -7.41 71.13
CA LEU A 298 100.17 -7.95 71.57
C LEU A 298 100.85 -7.01 72.59
N SER A 299 100.86 -5.71 72.35
CA SER A 299 101.42 -4.72 73.26
C SER A 299 100.70 -4.69 74.60
N ALA A 300 99.37 -4.75 74.60
CA ALA A 300 98.58 -4.88 75.82
C ALA A 300 98.94 -6.16 76.59
N SER A 301 99.05 -7.30 75.90
CA SER A 301 99.44 -8.56 76.53
C SER A 301 100.84 -8.53 77.15
N LEU A 302 101.81 -7.87 76.53
CA LEU A 302 103.16 -7.67 77.09
C LEU A 302 103.15 -6.73 78.30
N ALA A 303 102.32 -5.69 78.28
CA ALA A 303 102.19 -4.73 79.38
C ALA A 303 101.53 -5.35 80.62
N ASP A 304 100.59 -6.27 80.43
CA ASP A 304 99.93 -7.04 81.51
C ASP A 304 100.81 -8.17 82.08
N GLY A 305 102.10 -8.21 81.73
CA GLY A 305 103.08 -9.12 82.33
C GLY A 305 103.14 -10.52 81.70
N LEU A 306 102.66 -10.70 80.46
CA LEU A 306 102.89 -11.94 79.73
C LEU A 306 104.39 -12.11 79.43
N VAL A 307 105.00 -13.12 80.07
CA VAL A 307 106.37 -13.57 79.79
C VAL A 307 106.35 -14.42 78.52
N ILE A 308 106.82 -13.87 77.39
CA ILE A 308 107.20 -14.71 76.25
C ILE A 308 108.47 -15.44 76.66
N VAL A 309 108.33 -16.70 77.09
CA VAL A 309 109.47 -17.60 77.29
C VAL A 309 109.98 -18.00 75.91
N CYS A 310 110.82 -17.13 75.33
CA CYS A 310 111.77 -17.53 74.32
C CYS A 310 112.74 -18.50 75.00
N GLY A 311 112.46 -19.80 74.92
CA GLY A 311 113.42 -20.82 75.30
C GLY A 311 114.63 -20.74 74.37
N ILE A 312 115.67 -20.01 74.76
CA ILE A 312 117.01 -20.25 74.23
C ILE A 312 117.46 -21.54 74.92
N LYS A 313 117.55 -22.63 74.16
CA LYS A 313 118.39 -23.77 74.56
C LYS A 313 119.83 -23.29 74.40
N ASP A 314 120.58 -23.33 75.50
CA ASP A 314 122.00 -22.94 75.59
C ASP A 314 122.86 -23.44 74.43
#